data_AF-A0A6N8VF80-F1
#
_entry.id   AF-A0A6N8VF80-F1
#
_cell.length_a   1.000
_cell.length_b   1.000
_cell.length_c   1.000
_cell.angle_alpha   90.00
_cell.angle_beta   90.00
_cell.angle_gamma   90.00
#
_symmetry.space_group_name_H-M   'P 1'
#
loop_
_entity.id
_entity.type
_entity.pdbx_description
1 polymer ?
#
loop_
_entity_poly.entity_id
_entity_poly.type
_entity_poly.pdbx_seq_one_letter_code
_entity_poly.pdbx_strand_id
1 'polypeptide(L)'
;LMAATAKAAPDLKRLAGGSPGGRKLAKPVLHYSLSWARDETPDKGEMNRAVDESLEALGLEGHEALIVAHEDTRHPHVHVIANRVDPETGKAAKLGNSKLRLSRWAEGYEREQGQIRCERRVENNERRRAGQEVVRGPSNRSRHWARVRREGMQPERARRARKPRREDRVDMEAWRHGEADAWETVADGREYSLQHLETRARKEWAELHKRQEEMRQRLDRESRTVLGRLRIWRLERSLRELAGAIRGRQDLVEGWREDLDGYHRDERAELGKAHGERAREIERGWGKFYRNRLVEAERRAWSVRETMREREREQARERERGRTITRIVVPRPPRPRGPERGGGGFER
;
A
#
# COMPACT_ATOMS: atom_id res chain seq x y z
N LEU A 1 -9.65 -0.63 22.29
CA LEU A 1 -10.74 -1.61 22.16
C LEU A 1 -10.41 -2.66 21.09
N MET A 2 -10.38 -2.32 19.80
CA MET A 2 -10.19 -3.26 18.68
C MET A 2 -9.00 -4.23 18.78
N ALA A 3 -7.83 -3.74 19.22
CA ALA A 3 -6.64 -4.57 19.39
C ALA A 3 -6.82 -5.63 20.51
N ALA A 4 -7.58 -5.32 21.55
CA ALA A 4 -7.88 -6.26 22.62
C ALA A 4 -8.79 -7.39 22.11
N THR A 5 -9.88 -7.05 21.41
CA THR A 5 -10.81 -8.01 20.79
C THR A 5 -10.09 -8.92 19.79
N ALA A 6 -9.23 -8.35 18.94
CA ALA A 6 -8.46 -9.13 17.97
C ALA A 6 -7.49 -10.12 18.64
N LYS A 7 -6.86 -9.73 19.75
CA LYS A 7 -5.98 -10.61 20.54
C LYS A 7 -6.77 -11.68 21.31
N ALA A 8 -7.95 -11.32 21.82
CA ALA A 8 -8.86 -12.22 22.54
C ALA A 8 -9.66 -13.15 21.63
N ALA A 9 -9.52 -13.06 20.30
CA ALA A 9 -10.29 -13.88 19.35
C ALA A 9 -10.30 -15.39 19.67
N PRO A 10 -9.20 -16.04 20.12
CA PRO A 10 -9.26 -17.45 20.54
C PRO A 10 -10.13 -17.70 21.76
N ASP A 11 -10.11 -16.79 22.75
CA ASP A 11 -10.94 -16.85 23.95
C ASP A 11 -12.42 -16.62 23.62
N LEU A 12 -12.71 -15.59 22.82
CA LEU A 12 -14.06 -15.29 22.35
C LEU A 12 -14.67 -16.47 21.58
N LYS A 13 -13.88 -17.15 20.73
CA LYS A 13 -14.34 -18.37 20.07
C LYS A 13 -14.69 -19.49 21.04
N ARG A 14 -13.88 -19.68 22.09
CA ARG A 14 -14.15 -20.69 23.13
C ARG A 14 -15.43 -20.37 23.89
N LEU A 15 -15.60 -19.11 24.31
CA LEU A 15 -16.79 -18.63 25.00
C LEU A 15 -18.06 -18.80 24.15
N ALA A 16 -17.95 -18.56 22.85
CA ALA A 16 -19.02 -18.79 21.87
C ALA A 16 -19.23 -20.27 21.49
N GLY A 17 -18.64 -21.22 22.22
CA GLY A 17 -18.79 -22.67 22.00
C GLY A 17 -18.09 -23.20 20.73
N GLY A 18 -17.19 -22.43 20.13
CA GLY A 18 -16.45 -22.77 18.92
C GLY A 18 -15.02 -23.24 19.17
N SER A 19 -14.39 -23.82 18.14
CA SER A 19 -12.97 -24.20 18.18
C SER A 19 -12.06 -22.98 17.93
N PRO A 20 -10.99 -22.76 18.73
CA PRO A 20 -9.99 -21.73 18.49
C PRO A 20 -9.03 -22.05 17.34
N GLY A 21 -9.17 -23.23 16.73
CA GLY A 21 -8.35 -23.71 15.61
C GLY A 21 -8.58 -22.96 14.29
N GLY A 22 -7.80 -23.35 13.27
CA GLY A 22 -7.88 -22.81 11.91
C GLY A 22 -6.82 -21.76 11.57
N ARG A 23 -6.88 -21.27 10.32
CA ARG A 23 -5.94 -20.29 9.77
C ARG A 23 -5.99 -18.99 10.58
N LYS A 24 -4.83 -18.57 11.11
CA LYS A 24 -4.72 -17.32 11.86
C LYS A 24 -4.97 -16.11 10.95
N LEU A 25 -5.67 -15.12 11.49
CA LEU A 25 -6.00 -13.89 10.80
C LEU A 25 -4.78 -12.95 10.81
N ALA A 26 -4.12 -12.78 9.66
CA ALA A 26 -2.92 -11.94 9.56
C ALA A 26 -3.21 -10.43 9.62
N LYS A 27 -4.39 -9.99 9.17
CA LYS A 27 -4.78 -8.57 9.11
C LYS A 27 -6.13 -8.41 9.81
N PRO A 28 -6.18 -8.05 11.10
CA PRO A 28 -7.42 -8.02 11.87
C PRO A 28 -8.30 -6.81 11.57
N VAL A 29 -7.82 -5.85 10.78
CA VAL A 29 -8.53 -4.60 10.50
C VAL A 29 -8.84 -4.48 9.00
N LEU A 30 -10.02 -3.97 8.68
CA LEU A 30 -10.42 -3.50 7.36
C LEU A 30 -10.41 -1.97 7.36
N HIS A 31 -9.83 -1.36 6.33
CA HIS A 31 -9.92 0.07 6.07
C HIS A 31 -10.55 0.33 4.71
N TYR A 32 -11.49 1.27 4.67
CA TYR A 32 -12.05 1.83 3.44
C TYR A 32 -12.52 3.26 3.67
N SER A 33 -12.91 3.94 2.60
CA SER A 33 -13.49 5.27 2.66
C SER A 33 -14.76 5.36 1.84
N LEU A 34 -15.70 6.18 2.32
CA LEU A 34 -16.84 6.65 1.56
C LEU A 34 -16.58 8.12 1.22
N SER A 35 -16.91 8.53 0.01
CA SER A 35 -16.58 9.88 -0.48
C SER A 35 -17.74 10.41 -1.29
N TRP A 36 -18.17 11.61 -0.95
CA TRP A 36 -19.22 12.33 -1.65
C TRP A 36 -18.64 13.20 -2.77
N ALA A 37 -19.50 13.59 -3.70
CA ALA A 37 -19.18 14.55 -4.73
C ALA A 37 -18.86 15.93 -4.12
N ARG A 38 -18.35 16.83 -4.96
CA ARG A 38 -17.82 18.14 -4.51
C ARG A 38 -18.91 19.11 -4.09
N ASP A 39 -20.04 18.95 -4.74
CA ASP A 39 -21.28 19.70 -4.63
C ASP A 39 -22.20 19.12 -3.54
N GLU A 40 -21.81 18.01 -2.91
CA GLU A 40 -22.55 17.42 -1.79
C GLU A 40 -21.98 17.93 -0.46
N THR A 41 -22.87 18.27 0.46
CA THR A 41 -22.55 18.67 1.83
C THR A 41 -23.31 17.78 2.81
N PRO A 42 -22.97 16.48 2.89
CA PRO A 42 -23.65 15.56 3.80
C PRO A 42 -23.46 16.03 5.24
N ASP A 43 -24.53 16.04 6.02
CA ASP A 43 -24.42 16.30 7.44
C ASP A 43 -23.89 15.05 8.19
N LYS A 44 -23.59 15.23 9.47
CA LYS A 44 -23.08 14.14 10.32
C LYS A 44 -24.03 12.94 10.40
N GLY A 45 -25.34 13.17 10.41
CA GLY A 45 -26.34 12.10 10.48
C GLY A 45 -26.34 11.27 9.21
N GLU A 46 -26.29 11.92 8.05
CA GLU A 46 -26.16 11.30 6.74
C GLU A 46 -24.85 10.50 6.61
N MET A 47 -23.72 11.08 7.05
CA MET A 47 -22.44 10.39 7.05
C MET A 47 -22.47 9.13 7.93
N ASN A 48 -23.07 9.20 9.12
CA ASN A 48 -23.21 8.06 10.02
C ASN A 48 -24.10 6.97 9.41
N ARG A 49 -25.26 7.35 8.85
CA ARG A 49 -26.16 6.40 8.17
C ARG A 49 -25.43 5.67 7.03
N ALA A 50 -24.69 6.40 6.21
CA ALA A 50 -23.92 5.81 5.13
C ALA A 50 -22.83 4.84 5.64
N VAL A 51 -22.19 5.15 6.77
CA VAL A 51 -21.22 4.24 7.40
C VAL A 51 -21.91 2.97 7.88
N ASP A 52 -23.03 3.08 8.62
CA ASP A 52 -23.76 1.95 9.18
C ASP A 52 -24.26 1.00 8.08
N GLU A 53 -24.93 1.54 7.06
CA GLU A 53 -25.38 0.75 5.90
C GLU A 53 -24.19 0.10 5.16
N SER A 54 -23.05 0.78 5.06
CA SER A 54 -21.87 0.21 4.41
C SER A 54 -21.23 -0.93 5.21
N LEU A 55 -21.29 -0.87 6.55
CA LEU A 55 -20.84 -1.93 7.45
C LEU A 55 -21.77 -3.14 7.38
N GLU A 56 -23.09 -2.91 7.37
CA GLU A 56 -24.11 -3.94 7.16
C GLU A 56 -23.92 -4.62 5.80
N ALA A 57 -23.73 -3.82 4.73
CA ALA A 57 -23.45 -4.32 3.39
C ALA A 57 -22.18 -5.17 3.33
N LEU A 58 -21.25 -5.02 4.29
CA LEU A 58 -20.04 -5.83 4.47
C LEU A 58 -20.20 -6.98 5.48
N GLY A 59 -21.34 -7.09 6.16
CA GLY A 59 -21.58 -8.08 7.20
C GLY A 59 -20.69 -7.84 8.41
N LEU A 60 -20.51 -6.57 8.75
CA LEU A 60 -19.73 -6.06 9.88
C LEU A 60 -20.63 -5.30 10.87
N GLU A 61 -21.94 -5.53 10.83
CA GLU A 61 -22.86 -5.01 11.84
C GLU A 61 -22.45 -5.54 13.23
N GLY A 62 -22.45 -4.66 14.24
CA GLY A 62 -22.00 -5.00 15.60
C GLY A 62 -20.48 -5.13 15.77
N HIS A 63 -19.69 -5.03 14.68
CA HIS A 63 -18.24 -4.97 14.81
C HIS A 63 -17.77 -3.60 15.31
N GLU A 64 -16.69 -3.61 16.09
CA GLU A 64 -16.04 -2.36 16.50
C GLU A 64 -15.51 -1.62 15.27
N ALA A 65 -15.82 -0.33 15.16
CA ALA A 65 -15.32 0.54 14.10
C ALA A 65 -14.86 1.90 14.65
N LEU A 66 -13.79 2.43 14.06
CA LEU A 66 -13.37 3.81 14.21
C LEU A 66 -13.68 4.56 12.91
N ILE A 67 -14.36 5.70 13.05
CA ILE A 67 -14.83 6.53 11.94
C ILE A 67 -14.14 7.89 12.04
N VAL A 68 -13.53 8.35 10.94
CA VAL A 68 -12.89 9.66 10.85
C VAL A 68 -13.48 10.39 9.64
N ALA A 69 -14.21 11.48 9.89
CA ALA A 69 -14.77 12.32 8.85
C ALA A 69 -13.82 13.47 8.50
N HIS A 70 -13.73 13.78 7.21
CA HIS A 70 -12.98 14.89 6.65
C HIS A 70 -13.90 15.74 5.79
N GLU A 71 -14.05 17.00 6.17
CA GLU A 71 -14.75 18.05 5.41
C GLU A 71 -13.77 19.14 4.92
N ASP A 72 -12.51 19.05 5.34
CA ASP A 72 -11.44 20.03 5.11
C ASP A 72 -10.69 19.82 3.78
N THR A 73 -11.16 18.88 2.94
CA THR A 73 -10.53 18.56 1.66
C THR A 73 -11.48 18.78 0.47
N ARG A 74 -10.95 18.59 -0.74
CA ARG A 74 -11.67 18.84 -2.01
C ARG A 74 -12.96 18.01 -2.18
N HIS A 75 -13.18 16.96 -1.37
CA HIS A 75 -14.36 16.10 -1.34
C HIS A 75 -14.65 15.72 0.12
N PRO A 76 -15.88 15.87 0.63
CA PRO A 76 -16.25 15.29 1.92
C PRO A 76 -16.07 13.78 1.87
N HIS A 77 -15.46 13.21 2.90
CA HIS A 77 -15.25 11.77 2.97
C HIS A 77 -15.12 11.28 4.41
N VAL A 78 -15.47 10.01 4.62
CA VAL A 78 -15.27 9.31 5.88
C VAL A 78 -14.33 8.14 5.67
N HIS A 79 -13.35 8.00 6.56
CA HIS A 79 -12.55 6.79 6.70
C HIS A 79 -13.19 5.88 7.74
N VAL A 80 -13.40 4.61 7.38
CA VAL A 80 -13.92 3.58 8.26
C VAL A 80 -12.83 2.54 8.50
N ILE A 81 -12.47 2.36 9.76
CA ILE A 81 -11.51 1.36 10.23
C ILE A 81 -12.28 0.36 11.08
N ALA A 82 -12.61 -0.80 10.52
CA ALA A 82 -13.46 -1.81 11.17
C ALA A 82 -12.67 -3.03 11.61
N ASN A 83 -13.02 -3.58 12.76
CA ASN A 83 -12.43 -4.82 13.28
C ASN A 83 -13.04 -5.97 12.49
N ARG A 84 -12.20 -6.84 11.95
CA ARG A 84 -12.65 -8.03 11.23
C ARG A 84 -13.01 -9.16 12.17
N VAL A 85 -12.62 -9.07 13.43
CA VAL A 85 -13.02 -10.02 14.47
C VAL A 85 -14.34 -9.53 15.04
N ASP A 86 -15.33 -10.41 14.99
CA ASP A 86 -16.62 -10.24 15.65
C ASP A 86 -16.40 -10.27 17.18
N PRO A 87 -16.80 -9.21 17.92
CA PRO A 87 -16.56 -9.13 19.35
C PRO A 87 -17.36 -10.15 20.17
N GLU A 88 -18.48 -10.66 19.66
CA GLU A 88 -19.31 -11.65 20.34
C GLU A 88 -18.81 -13.08 20.07
N THR A 89 -18.44 -13.38 18.83
CA THR A 89 -18.12 -14.76 18.43
C THR A 89 -16.63 -15.05 18.29
N GLY A 90 -15.78 -14.02 18.26
CA GLY A 90 -14.35 -14.12 17.95
C GLY A 90 -14.05 -14.58 16.53
N LYS A 91 -15.05 -14.70 15.65
CA LYS A 91 -14.89 -15.17 14.27
C LYS A 91 -14.42 -14.02 13.37
N ALA A 92 -13.64 -14.38 12.35
CA ALA A 92 -13.19 -13.43 11.35
C ALA A 92 -14.25 -13.25 10.26
N ALA A 93 -14.60 -12.00 9.95
CA ALA A 93 -15.52 -11.65 8.89
C ALA A 93 -15.01 -12.08 7.51
N LYS A 94 -15.94 -12.61 6.69
CA LYS A 94 -15.68 -13.05 5.32
C LYS A 94 -15.79 -11.87 4.36
N LEU A 95 -14.67 -11.18 4.14
CA LEU A 95 -14.61 -9.96 3.30
C LEU A 95 -14.33 -10.24 1.81
N GLY A 96 -14.66 -11.44 1.33
CA GLY A 96 -14.62 -11.75 -0.10
C GLY A 96 -15.54 -10.80 -0.86
N ASN A 97 -15.09 -10.32 -2.02
CA ASN A 97 -15.87 -9.41 -2.87
C ASN A 97 -16.35 -8.11 -2.19
N SER A 98 -15.71 -7.65 -1.11
CA SER A 98 -16.08 -6.43 -0.38
C SER A 98 -16.25 -5.21 -1.31
N LYS A 99 -15.34 -5.03 -2.27
CA LYS A 99 -15.42 -3.97 -3.28
C LYS A 99 -16.68 -4.05 -4.15
N LEU A 100 -17.14 -5.27 -4.46
CA LEU A 100 -18.36 -5.48 -5.25
C LEU A 100 -19.61 -5.25 -4.40
N ARG A 101 -19.57 -5.64 -3.12
CA ARG A 101 -20.65 -5.38 -2.15
C ARG A 101 -20.84 -3.87 -1.94
N LEU A 102 -19.75 -3.15 -1.65
CA LEU A 102 -19.78 -1.68 -1.55
C LEU A 102 -20.17 -1.00 -2.86
N SER A 103 -19.78 -1.55 -4.01
CA SER A 103 -20.23 -1.05 -5.33
C SER A 103 -21.74 -1.19 -5.52
N ARG A 104 -22.36 -2.25 -4.99
CA ARG A 104 -23.82 -2.44 -5.06
C ARG A 104 -24.54 -1.53 -4.08
N TRP A 105 -24.06 -1.45 -2.84
CA TRP A 105 -24.58 -0.51 -1.84
C TRP A 105 -24.52 0.93 -2.34
N ALA A 106 -23.37 1.38 -2.86
CA ALA A 106 -23.21 2.75 -3.33
C ALA A 106 -24.05 3.07 -4.58
N GLU A 107 -24.47 2.06 -5.37
CA GLU A 107 -25.51 2.28 -6.39
C GLU A 107 -26.88 2.50 -5.76
N GLY A 108 -27.27 1.68 -4.78
CA GLY A 108 -28.54 1.83 -4.05
C GLY A 108 -28.64 3.19 -3.37
N TYR A 109 -27.61 3.57 -2.63
CA TYR A 109 -27.48 4.86 -1.97
C TYR A 109 -27.65 6.04 -2.94
N GLU A 110 -26.96 6.02 -4.09
CA GLU A 110 -27.12 7.06 -5.12
C GLU A 110 -28.54 7.10 -5.73
N ARG A 111 -29.21 5.95 -5.86
CA ARG A 111 -30.60 5.89 -6.34
C ARG A 111 -31.58 6.49 -5.35
N GLU A 112 -31.39 6.24 -4.05
CA GLU A 112 -32.23 6.79 -2.98
C GLU A 112 -32.11 8.31 -2.89
N GLN A 113 -30.90 8.85 -3.11
CA GLN A 113 -30.67 10.29 -3.21
C GLN A 113 -31.22 10.90 -4.52
N GLY A 114 -31.75 10.08 -5.44
CA GLY A 114 -32.32 10.52 -6.70
C GLY A 114 -31.29 10.89 -7.77
N GLN A 115 -30.00 10.63 -7.55
CA GLN A 115 -28.94 11.03 -8.48
C GLN A 115 -27.82 9.99 -8.59
N ILE A 116 -27.70 9.38 -9.78
CA ILE A 116 -26.56 8.53 -10.12
C ILE A 116 -25.33 9.41 -10.41
N ARG A 117 -24.26 9.21 -9.64
CA ARG A 117 -22.99 9.93 -9.83
C ARG A 117 -21.99 9.13 -10.67
N CYS A 118 -22.12 7.80 -10.68
CA CYS A 118 -21.23 6.92 -11.42
C CYS A 118 -22.00 5.95 -12.32
N GLU A 119 -22.36 6.40 -13.52
CA GLU A 119 -23.08 5.57 -14.52
C GLU A 119 -22.38 4.24 -14.78
N ARG A 120 -21.05 4.27 -14.92
CA ARG A 120 -20.23 3.07 -15.09
C ARG A 120 -20.34 2.09 -13.91
N ARG A 121 -20.67 2.53 -12.69
CA ARG A 121 -20.94 1.64 -11.55
C ARG A 121 -22.24 0.87 -11.80
N VAL A 122 -23.28 1.57 -12.20
CA VAL A 122 -24.60 1.02 -12.54
C VAL A 122 -24.47 -0.03 -13.64
N GLU A 123 -23.88 0.33 -14.78
CA GLU A 123 -23.66 -0.59 -15.91
C GLU A 123 -22.90 -1.86 -15.48
N ASN A 124 -21.83 -1.68 -14.68
CA ASN A 124 -21.04 -2.81 -14.21
C ASN A 124 -21.79 -3.69 -13.21
N ASN A 125 -22.66 -3.12 -12.39
CA ASN A 125 -23.48 -3.90 -11.47
C ASN A 125 -24.59 -4.65 -12.23
N GLU A 126 -25.23 -4.01 -13.21
CA GLU A 126 -26.23 -4.64 -14.09
C GLU A 126 -25.64 -5.81 -14.89
N ARG A 127 -24.47 -5.60 -15.52
CA ARG A 127 -23.76 -6.68 -16.21
C ARG A 127 -23.45 -7.86 -15.30
N ARG A 128 -23.04 -7.61 -14.04
CA ARG A 128 -22.84 -8.67 -13.04
C ARG A 128 -24.14 -9.36 -12.63
N ARG A 129 -25.26 -8.62 -12.52
CA ARG A 129 -26.59 -9.21 -12.25
C ARG A 129 -27.02 -10.11 -13.40
N ALA A 130 -26.70 -9.74 -14.64
CA ALA A 130 -26.92 -10.53 -15.85
C ALA A 130 -25.92 -11.70 -16.03
N GLY A 131 -25.09 -12.00 -15.03
CA GLY A 131 -24.10 -13.08 -15.10
C GLY A 131 -22.93 -12.82 -16.04
N GLN A 132 -22.80 -11.60 -16.58
CA GLN A 132 -21.70 -11.26 -17.49
C GLN A 132 -20.41 -11.01 -16.71
N GLU A 133 -19.29 -11.42 -17.30
CA GLU A 133 -17.98 -11.08 -16.77
C GLU A 133 -17.70 -9.59 -16.96
N VAL A 134 -17.57 -8.88 -15.85
CA VAL A 134 -17.15 -7.48 -15.84
C VAL A 134 -15.65 -7.42 -15.57
N VAL A 135 -14.88 -7.54 -16.65
CA VAL A 135 -13.44 -7.29 -16.62
C VAL A 135 -13.22 -5.79 -16.44
N ARG A 136 -12.45 -5.40 -15.42
CA ARG A 136 -11.97 -4.02 -15.31
C ARG A 136 -11.24 -3.67 -16.61
N GLY A 137 -11.73 -2.66 -17.32
CA GLY A 137 -11.00 -2.10 -18.46
C GLY A 137 -9.54 -1.84 -18.06
N PRO A 138 -8.57 -2.05 -18.96
CA PRO A 138 -7.17 -1.90 -18.62
C PRO A 138 -6.93 -0.50 -18.07
N SER A 139 -6.36 -0.41 -16.87
CA SER A 139 -5.77 0.82 -16.32
C SER A 139 -4.92 1.47 -17.42
N ASN A 140 -5.03 2.78 -17.61
CA ASN A 140 -4.29 3.48 -18.67
C ASN A 140 -2.76 3.41 -18.50
N ARG A 141 -2.25 2.83 -17.40
CA ARG A 141 -0.83 2.46 -17.25
C ARG A 141 -0.42 1.20 -18.03
N SER A 142 -1.37 0.36 -18.47
CA SER A 142 -1.10 -0.99 -18.97
C SER A 142 -1.33 -1.18 -20.48
N ARG A 143 -1.99 -0.24 -21.17
CA ARG A 143 -2.33 -0.40 -22.61
C ARG A 143 -1.13 -0.29 -23.56
N HIS A 144 -0.14 0.54 -23.27
CA HIS A 144 1.10 0.62 -24.05
C HIS A 144 1.81 -0.74 -24.12
N TRP A 145 1.97 -1.41 -22.96
CA TRP A 145 2.63 -2.72 -22.87
C TRP A 145 1.79 -3.89 -23.41
N ALA A 146 0.46 -3.77 -23.40
CA ALA A 146 -0.45 -4.80 -23.93
C ALA A 146 -0.57 -4.77 -25.47
N ARG A 147 -0.54 -3.58 -26.10
CA ARG A 147 -0.53 -3.43 -27.56
C ARG A 147 0.77 -3.96 -28.18
N VAL A 148 1.91 -3.60 -27.57
CA VAL A 148 3.26 -4.10 -27.94
C VAL A 148 3.36 -5.63 -27.87
N ARG A 149 2.62 -6.30 -26.97
CA ARG A 149 2.59 -7.77 -26.90
C ARG A 149 1.72 -8.43 -27.97
N ARG A 150 0.66 -7.77 -28.45
CA ARG A 150 -0.29 -8.36 -29.42
C ARG A 150 0.23 -8.29 -30.85
N GLU A 151 0.87 -7.19 -31.21
CA GLU A 151 1.39 -6.95 -32.56
C GLU A 151 2.68 -7.76 -32.86
N GLY A 152 3.30 -8.37 -31.85
CA GLY A 152 4.58 -9.10 -31.98
C GLY A 152 4.50 -10.64 -32.10
N MET A 153 3.33 -11.26 -32.28
CA MET A 153 3.17 -12.71 -32.11
C MET A 153 2.75 -13.46 -33.40
N GLN A 154 3.71 -13.73 -34.30
CA GLN A 154 3.63 -14.86 -35.25
C GLN A 154 4.29 -16.11 -34.62
N PRO A 155 3.55 -17.22 -34.38
CA PRO A 155 4.00 -18.31 -33.49
C PRO A 155 5.24 -19.09 -33.94
N GLU A 156 5.44 -19.29 -35.25
CA GLU A 156 6.56 -20.09 -35.77
C GLU A 156 7.90 -19.35 -35.73
N ARG A 157 7.92 -18.06 -36.07
CA ARG A 157 9.14 -17.23 -36.01
C ARG A 157 9.60 -16.99 -34.56
N ALA A 158 8.67 -16.96 -33.60
CA ALA A 158 8.96 -16.77 -32.17
C ALA A 158 9.73 -17.94 -31.53
N ARG A 159 9.58 -19.17 -32.05
CA ARG A 159 10.32 -20.34 -31.53
C ARG A 159 11.80 -20.31 -31.93
N ARG A 160 12.13 -19.84 -33.15
CA ARG A 160 13.52 -19.68 -33.62
C ARG A 160 14.21 -18.40 -33.12
N ALA A 161 13.45 -17.38 -32.73
CA ALA A 161 13.97 -16.08 -32.30
C ALA A 161 13.98 -15.86 -30.77
N ARG A 162 13.90 -16.92 -29.95
CA ARG A 162 13.87 -16.79 -28.49
C ARG A 162 15.23 -16.30 -27.95
N LYS A 163 15.44 -14.97 -27.93
CA LYS A 163 16.45 -14.36 -27.06
C LYS A 163 16.08 -14.71 -25.61
N PRO A 164 17.02 -15.15 -24.76
CA PRO A 164 16.72 -15.51 -23.37
C PRO A 164 16.04 -14.32 -22.69
N ARG A 165 14.88 -14.56 -22.06
CA ARG A 165 14.14 -13.51 -21.33
C ARG A 165 14.97 -13.06 -20.13
N ARG A 166 14.73 -11.84 -19.64
CA ARG A 166 15.42 -11.28 -18.46
C ARG A 166 15.26 -12.20 -17.23
N GLU A 167 14.11 -12.87 -17.11
CA GLU A 167 13.77 -13.88 -16.10
C GLU A 167 14.57 -15.19 -16.26
N ASP A 168 15.09 -15.51 -17.45
CA ASP A 168 15.95 -16.68 -17.69
C ASP A 168 17.43 -16.44 -17.27
N ARG A 169 17.77 -15.18 -16.93
CA ARG A 169 19.13 -14.71 -16.61
C ARG A 169 19.39 -14.45 -15.12
N VAL A 170 18.36 -14.43 -14.29
CA VAL A 170 18.44 -14.06 -12.87
C VAL A 170 17.80 -15.17 -12.06
N ASP A 171 18.39 -15.50 -10.91
CA ASP A 171 17.78 -16.45 -9.98
C ASP A 171 16.58 -15.77 -9.28
N MET A 172 15.37 -16.20 -9.61
CA MET A 172 14.14 -15.54 -9.14
C MET A 172 13.89 -15.73 -7.64
N GLU A 173 14.42 -16.79 -7.03
CA GLU A 173 14.28 -17.06 -5.60
C GLU A 173 15.21 -16.14 -4.81
N ALA A 174 16.49 -16.07 -5.21
CA ALA A 174 17.45 -15.13 -4.65
C ALA A 174 17.01 -13.67 -4.83
N TRP A 175 16.39 -13.33 -5.96
CA TRP A 175 15.86 -11.98 -6.19
C TRP A 175 14.70 -11.65 -5.24
N ARG A 176 13.73 -12.56 -5.05
CA ARG A 176 12.61 -12.37 -4.11
C ARG A 176 13.07 -12.23 -2.67
N HIS A 177 14.09 -13.01 -2.26
CA HIS A 177 14.68 -12.87 -0.93
C HIS A 177 15.37 -11.51 -0.75
N GLY A 178 16.14 -11.06 -1.74
CA GLY A 178 16.76 -9.74 -1.69
C GLY A 178 15.76 -8.58 -1.74
N GLU A 179 14.65 -8.73 -2.47
CA GLU A 179 13.56 -7.76 -2.47
C GLU A 179 12.85 -7.68 -1.11
N ALA A 180 12.60 -8.83 -0.46
CA ALA A 180 11.99 -8.87 0.87
C ALA A 180 12.88 -8.21 1.93
N ASP A 181 14.18 -8.52 1.96
CA ASP A 181 15.18 -7.91 2.85
C ASP A 181 15.28 -6.38 2.63
N ALA A 182 15.25 -5.95 1.37
CA ALA A 182 15.24 -4.54 1.01
C ALA A 182 13.99 -3.81 1.52
N TRP A 183 12.82 -4.45 1.43
CA TRP A 183 11.57 -3.91 1.95
C TRP A 183 11.56 -3.78 3.47
N GLU A 184 11.99 -4.82 4.18
CA GLU A 184 12.00 -4.84 5.65
C GLU A 184 12.91 -3.74 6.21
N THR A 185 14.14 -3.64 5.69
CA THR A 185 15.09 -2.57 6.07
C THR A 185 14.50 -1.18 5.84
N VAL A 186 13.80 -0.98 4.72
CA VAL A 186 13.20 0.30 4.35
C VAL A 186 11.99 0.61 5.21
N ALA A 187 11.16 -0.38 5.50
CA ALA A 187 9.96 -0.21 6.31
C ALA A 187 10.33 0.24 7.73
N ASP A 188 11.26 -0.48 8.38
CA ASP A 188 11.68 -0.20 9.75
C ASP A 188 12.37 1.18 9.86
N GLY A 189 13.30 1.46 8.96
CA GLY A 189 14.02 2.73 8.96
C GLY A 189 13.14 3.93 8.62
N ARG A 190 12.16 3.75 7.71
CA ARG A 190 11.16 4.77 7.38
C ARG A 190 10.26 5.05 8.58
N GLU A 191 9.77 4.01 9.24
CA GLU A 191 8.93 4.15 10.43
C GLU A 191 9.66 4.91 11.54
N TYR A 192 10.90 4.52 11.85
CA TYR A 192 11.73 5.20 12.83
C TYR A 192 11.94 6.69 12.48
N SER A 193 12.23 6.99 11.21
CA SER A 193 12.45 8.36 10.73
C SER A 193 11.20 9.24 10.88
N LEU A 194 10.03 8.68 10.59
CA LEU A 194 8.74 9.38 10.73
C LEU A 194 8.37 9.59 12.20
N GLN A 195 8.58 8.60 13.06
CA GLN A 195 8.37 8.74 14.52
C GLN A 195 9.26 9.83 15.12
N HIS A 196 10.52 9.91 14.68
CA HIS A 196 11.43 10.95 15.12
C HIS A 196 10.99 12.35 14.66
N LEU A 197 10.54 12.47 13.40
CA LEU A 197 9.98 13.71 12.86
C LEU A 197 8.73 14.14 13.65
N GLU A 198 7.83 13.21 13.95
CA GLU A 198 6.62 13.48 14.72
C GLU A 198 6.96 13.98 16.14
N THR A 199 7.92 13.32 16.80
CA THR A 199 8.36 13.72 18.15
C THR A 199 8.90 15.15 18.16
N ARG A 200 9.72 15.50 17.14
CA ARG A 200 10.23 16.85 16.97
C ARG A 200 9.11 17.85 16.62
N ALA A 201 8.20 17.47 15.74
CA ALA A 201 7.07 18.31 15.36
C ALA A 201 6.18 18.65 16.56
N ARG A 202 5.90 17.68 17.45
CA ARG A 202 5.13 17.95 18.68
C ARG A 202 5.79 19.02 19.55
N LYS A 203 7.12 19.03 19.66
CA LYS A 203 7.85 20.07 20.40
C LYS A 203 7.75 21.43 19.73
N GLU A 204 8.01 21.49 18.42
CA GLU A 204 7.93 22.73 17.64
C GLU A 204 6.52 23.34 17.67
N TRP A 205 5.47 22.50 17.56
CA TRP A 205 4.08 22.93 17.72
C TRP A 205 3.78 23.44 19.13
N ALA A 206 4.23 22.74 20.17
CA ALA A 206 4.01 23.17 21.56
C ALA A 206 4.69 24.53 21.83
N GLU A 207 5.91 24.73 21.35
CA GLU A 207 6.63 26.00 21.46
C GLU A 207 5.92 27.12 20.69
N LEU A 208 5.44 26.85 19.47
CA LEU A 208 4.67 27.81 18.70
C LEU A 208 3.39 28.22 19.44
N HIS A 209 2.58 27.26 19.88
CA HIS A 209 1.35 27.53 20.61
C HIS A 209 1.59 28.32 21.90
N LYS A 210 2.65 27.98 22.65
CA LYS A 210 3.03 28.72 23.86
C LYS A 210 3.33 30.19 23.54
N ARG A 211 4.14 30.46 22.51
CA ARG A 211 4.46 31.84 22.09
C ARG A 211 3.22 32.60 21.61
N GLN A 212 2.35 31.96 20.82
CA GLN A 212 1.13 32.58 20.31
C GLN A 212 0.17 32.95 21.46
N GLU A 213 0.07 32.09 22.47
CA GLU A 213 -0.72 32.35 23.67
C GLU A 213 -0.12 33.50 24.51
N GLU A 214 1.19 33.53 24.70
CA GLU A 214 1.89 34.64 25.37
C GLU A 214 1.65 35.98 24.65
N MET A 215 1.65 36.00 23.32
CA MET A 215 1.34 37.18 22.50
C MET A 215 -0.12 37.64 22.68
N ARG A 216 -1.08 36.71 22.66
CA ARG A 216 -2.51 37.01 22.94
C ARG A 216 -2.70 37.61 24.32
N GLN A 217 -2.13 36.97 25.36
CA GLN A 217 -2.22 37.46 26.73
C GLN A 217 -1.55 38.83 26.91
N ARG A 218 -0.46 39.10 26.20
CA ARG A 218 0.17 40.42 26.19
C ARG A 218 -0.73 41.47 25.54
N LEU A 219 -1.29 41.17 24.37
CA LEU A 219 -2.24 42.06 23.68
C LEU A 219 -3.46 42.38 24.57
N ASP A 220 -4.03 41.36 25.20
CA ASP A 220 -5.18 41.52 26.11
C ASP A 220 -4.85 42.33 27.36
N ARG A 221 -3.63 42.20 27.91
CA ARG A 221 -3.19 43.01 29.05
C ARG A 221 -2.93 44.47 28.64
N GLU A 222 -2.22 44.69 27.54
CA GLU A 222 -1.81 46.02 27.10
C GLU A 222 -2.99 46.83 26.53
N SER A 223 -3.96 46.18 25.86
CA SER A 223 -5.15 46.83 25.30
C SER A 223 -6.12 47.39 26.35
N ARG A 224 -5.99 47.01 27.63
CA ARG A 224 -6.83 47.51 28.75
C ARG A 224 -6.49 48.93 29.20
N THR A 225 -5.31 49.44 28.86
CA THR A 225 -4.85 50.76 29.34
C THR A 225 -4.51 51.68 28.17
N VAL A 226 -4.73 52.99 28.33
CA VAL A 226 -4.40 54.00 27.29
C VAL A 226 -2.90 53.99 26.98
N LEU A 227 -2.05 53.88 28.00
CA LEU A 227 -0.60 53.75 27.85
C LEU A 227 -0.18 52.44 27.18
N GLY A 228 -0.88 51.34 27.47
CA GLY A 228 -0.63 50.05 26.82
C GLY A 228 -1.06 50.05 25.35
N ARG A 229 -2.19 50.66 25.01
CA ARG A 229 -2.60 50.90 23.60
C ARG A 229 -1.56 51.74 22.85
N LEU A 230 -1.03 52.79 23.48
CA LEU A 230 0.06 53.60 22.92
C LEU A 230 1.36 52.79 22.75
N ARG A 231 1.66 51.86 23.66
CA ARG A 231 2.84 50.98 23.58
C ARG A 231 2.71 49.97 22.43
N ILE A 232 1.55 49.33 22.28
CA ILE A 232 1.22 48.47 21.12
C ILE A 232 1.42 49.24 19.81
N TRP A 233 0.93 50.49 19.76
CA TRP A 233 1.07 51.37 18.61
C TRP A 233 2.52 51.80 18.31
N ARG A 234 3.38 51.97 19.34
CA ARG A 234 4.76 52.51 19.17
C ARG A 234 5.86 51.49 18.92
N LEU A 235 5.78 50.24 19.42
CA LEU A 235 7.01 49.54 19.82
C LEU A 235 7.43 48.23 19.16
N GLU A 236 6.67 47.56 18.28
CA GLU A 236 7.17 46.27 17.73
C GLU A 236 7.07 46.16 16.22
N ARG A 237 8.20 45.78 15.59
CA ARG A 237 8.34 45.56 14.13
C ARG A 237 7.40 44.47 13.61
N SER A 238 7.07 43.47 14.44
CA SER A 238 6.06 42.42 14.20
C SER A 238 4.62 42.95 14.18
N LEU A 239 4.34 44.08 14.83
CA LEU A 239 3.02 44.73 14.83
C LEU A 239 2.93 45.89 13.82
N ARG A 240 4.05 46.29 13.20
CA ARG A 240 4.07 47.35 12.14
C ARG A 240 3.48 46.88 10.82
N GLU A 241 3.58 45.59 10.48
CA GLU A 241 2.91 45.05 9.29
C GLU A 241 1.39 45.05 9.45
N LEU A 242 0.89 44.89 10.69
CA LEU A 242 -0.53 45.06 11.05
C LEU A 242 -0.97 46.53 10.96
N ALA A 243 -0.09 47.47 11.33
CA ALA A 243 -0.39 48.91 11.30
C ALA A 243 -0.65 49.48 9.89
N GLY A 244 -0.24 48.79 8.81
CA GLY A 244 -0.59 49.17 7.44
C GLY A 244 -2.10 49.12 7.16
N ALA A 245 -2.85 48.30 7.90
CA ALA A 245 -4.29 48.10 7.74
C ALA A 245 -5.16 49.01 8.63
N ILE A 246 -4.54 49.85 9.47
CA ILE A 246 -5.22 50.65 10.51
C ILE A 246 -5.20 52.13 10.12
N ARG A 247 -5.60 52.44 8.89
CA ARG A 247 -6.20 53.75 8.60
C ARG A 247 -7.71 53.61 8.68
N GLY A 248 -8.29 54.01 9.82
CA GLY A 248 -9.71 54.38 9.87
C GLY A 248 -10.69 53.48 10.62
N ARG A 249 -10.27 52.53 11.48
CA ARG A 249 -11.21 51.76 12.32
C ARG A 249 -11.41 52.41 13.70
N GLN A 250 -12.68 52.58 14.09
CA GLN A 250 -13.12 53.16 15.36
C GLN A 250 -12.86 52.22 16.57
N ASP A 251 -12.77 50.91 16.33
CA ASP A 251 -12.50 49.87 17.34
C ASP A 251 -11.10 49.27 17.18
N LEU A 252 -10.09 50.01 17.66
CA LEU A 252 -8.66 49.67 17.49
C LEU A 252 -8.25 48.30 18.06
N VAL A 253 -8.93 47.81 19.11
CA VAL A 253 -8.52 46.59 19.83
C VAL A 253 -9.00 45.31 19.15
N GLU A 254 -10.21 45.28 18.60
CA GLU A 254 -10.71 44.12 17.87
C GLU A 254 -9.93 43.89 16.57
N GLY A 255 -9.62 44.98 15.85
CA GLY A 255 -8.75 44.91 14.67
C GLY A 255 -7.38 44.29 14.98
N TRP A 256 -6.75 44.67 16.09
CA TRP A 256 -5.47 44.08 16.51
C TRP A 256 -5.56 42.58 16.83
N ARG A 257 -6.69 42.10 17.35
CA ARG A 257 -6.90 40.67 17.61
C ARG A 257 -7.07 39.89 16.31
N GLU A 258 -7.86 40.40 15.37
CA GLU A 258 -8.05 39.79 14.04
C GLU A 258 -6.72 39.66 13.29
N ASP A 259 -5.95 40.73 13.33
CA ASP A 259 -4.63 40.87 12.75
C ASP A 259 -3.63 39.87 13.36
N LEU A 260 -3.57 39.79 14.70
CA LEU A 260 -2.74 38.82 15.42
C LEU A 260 -3.16 37.38 15.12
N ASP A 261 -4.46 37.11 15.01
CA ASP A 261 -4.97 35.80 14.64
C ASP A 261 -4.63 35.44 13.19
N GLY A 262 -4.61 36.42 12.29
CA GLY A 262 -4.10 36.27 10.92
C GLY A 262 -2.63 35.87 10.90
N TYR A 263 -1.79 36.65 11.58
CA TYR A 263 -0.36 36.34 11.73
C TYR A 263 -0.13 34.94 12.31
N HIS A 264 -0.86 34.58 13.37
CA HIS A 264 -0.78 33.25 13.98
C HIS A 264 -1.22 32.13 13.03
N ARG A 265 -2.24 32.37 12.18
CA ARG A 265 -2.65 31.40 11.15
C ARG A 265 -1.53 31.17 10.14
N ASP A 266 -0.87 32.23 9.70
CA ASP A 266 0.23 32.15 8.72
C ASP A 266 1.44 31.40 9.29
N GLU A 267 1.86 31.70 10.53
CA GLU A 267 2.93 30.96 11.20
C GLU A 267 2.63 29.45 11.32
N ARG A 268 1.39 29.08 11.66
CA ARG A 268 0.97 27.67 11.72
C ARG A 268 1.00 27.03 10.34
N ALA A 269 0.57 27.74 9.30
CA ALA A 269 0.60 27.26 7.93
C ALA A 269 2.04 27.04 7.43
N GLU A 270 2.96 27.96 7.75
CA GLU A 270 4.38 27.85 7.43
C GLU A 270 5.04 26.66 8.15
N LEU A 271 4.81 26.52 9.44
CA LEU A 271 5.35 25.40 10.22
C LEU A 271 4.80 24.06 9.69
N GLY A 272 3.50 23.99 9.39
CA GLY A 272 2.86 22.83 8.76
C GLY A 272 3.48 22.48 7.41
N LYS A 273 3.73 23.48 6.54
CA LYS A 273 4.43 23.27 5.25
C LYS A 273 5.83 22.72 5.47
N ALA A 274 6.60 23.29 6.40
CA ALA A 274 7.96 22.83 6.70
C ALA A 274 7.99 21.38 7.19
N HIS A 275 7.08 20.97 8.08
CA HIS A 275 6.95 19.56 8.48
C HIS A 275 6.58 18.66 7.30
N GLY A 276 5.64 19.08 6.46
CA GLY A 276 5.25 18.33 5.27
C GLY A 276 6.39 18.18 4.25
N GLU A 277 7.30 19.15 4.15
CA GLU A 277 8.50 19.06 3.31
C GLU A 277 9.54 18.09 3.89
N ARG A 278 9.81 18.16 5.20
CA ARG A 278 10.71 17.21 5.88
C ARG A 278 10.21 15.77 5.74
N ALA A 279 8.91 15.54 5.88
CA ALA A 279 8.32 14.22 5.66
C ALA A 279 8.52 13.74 4.21
N ARG A 280 8.26 14.60 3.22
CA ARG A 280 8.50 14.29 1.79
C ARG A 280 9.97 14.00 1.50
N GLU A 281 10.90 14.69 2.16
CA GLU A 281 12.33 14.44 2.02
C GLU A 281 12.73 13.05 2.55
N ILE A 282 12.25 12.68 3.75
CA ILE A 282 12.43 11.34 4.33
C ILE A 282 11.92 10.27 3.35
N GLU A 283 10.70 10.42 2.83
CA GLU A 283 10.11 9.50 1.86
C GLU A 283 10.95 9.38 0.58
N ARG A 284 11.46 10.50 0.05
CA ARG A 284 12.35 10.50 -1.12
C ARG A 284 13.67 9.77 -0.84
N GLY A 285 14.26 10.01 0.34
CA GLY A 285 15.48 9.34 0.80
C GLY A 285 15.31 7.82 0.85
N TRP A 286 14.27 7.36 1.55
CA TRP A 286 13.96 5.93 1.66
C TRP A 286 13.57 5.31 0.32
N GLY A 287 12.83 6.03 -0.53
CA GLY A 287 12.53 5.57 -1.88
C GLY A 287 13.79 5.40 -2.75
N LYS A 288 14.80 6.27 -2.60
CA LYS A 288 16.10 6.14 -3.27
C LYS A 288 16.89 4.94 -2.72
N PHE A 289 16.93 4.81 -1.39
CA PHE A 289 17.58 3.69 -0.72
C PHE A 289 16.99 2.34 -1.15
N TYR A 290 15.66 2.21 -1.16
CA TYR A 290 14.96 1.02 -1.64
C TYR A 290 15.32 0.67 -3.09
N ARG A 291 15.32 1.64 -4.01
CA ARG A 291 15.71 1.40 -5.41
C ARG A 291 17.16 0.92 -5.53
N ASN A 292 18.08 1.48 -4.75
CA ASN A 292 19.47 1.02 -4.73
C ASN A 292 19.58 -0.42 -4.23
N ARG A 293 18.85 -0.78 -3.17
CA ARG A 293 18.82 -2.13 -2.62
C ARG A 293 18.23 -3.15 -3.59
N LEU A 294 17.22 -2.77 -4.40
CA LEU A 294 16.73 -3.61 -5.48
C LEU A 294 17.78 -3.88 -6.55
N VAL A 295 18.58 -2.88 -6.93
CA VAL A 295 19.69 -3.07 -7.88
C VAL A 295 20.75 -4.01 -7.31
N GLU A 296 21.06 -3.92 -6.01
CA GLU A 296 21.96 -4.85 -5.34
C GLU A 296 21.40 -6.28 -5.30
N ALA A 297 20.11 -6.44 -4.96
CA ALA A 297 19.42 -7.72 -4.96
C ALA A 297 19.44 -8.36 -6.36
N GLU A 298 19.19 -7.58 -7.41
CA GLU A 298 19.28 -8.03 -8.80
C GLU A 298 20.70 -8.48 -9.16
N ARG A 299 21.73 -7.73 -8.76
CA ARG A 299 23.15 -8.13 -8.98
C ARG A 299 23.48 -9.43 -8.27
N ARG A 300 23.07 -9.60 -7.01
CA ARG A 300 23.29 -10.84 -6.25
C ARG A 300 22.60 -12.03 -6.91
N ALA A 301 21.34 -11.86 -7.29
CA ALA A 301 20.56 -12.90 -7.96
C ALA A 301 21.14 -13.29 -9.33
N TRP A 302 21.75 -12.34 -10.03
CA TRP A 302 22.51 -12.60 -11.25
C TRP A 302 23.76 -13.45 -10.97
N SER A 303 24.56 -13.07 -9.96
CA SER A 303 25.76 -13.83 -9.56
C SER A 303 25.44 -15.26 -9.13
N VAL A 304 24.33 -15.46 -8.40
CA VAL A 304 23.85 -16.80 -8.03
C VAL A 304 23.52 -17.63 -9.27
N ARG A 305 22.86 -17.04 -10.27
CA ARG A 305 22.52 -17.77 -11.51
C ARG A 305 23.76 -18.14 -12.33
N GLU A 306 24.76 -17.25 -12.39
CA GLU A 306 26.02 -17.53 -13.09
C GLU A 306 26.82 -18.65 -12.39
N THR A 307 26.95 -18.62 -11.06
CA THR A 307 27.64 -19.69 -10.33
C THR A 307 26.93 -21.05 -10.48
N MET A 308 25.60 -21.07 -10.51
CA MET A 308 24.83 -22.29 -10.82
C MET A 308 25.12 -22.82 -12.23
N ARG A 309 25.20 -21.94 -13.24
CA ARG A 309 25.53 -22.32 -14.62
C ARG A 309 26.95 -22.87 -14.76
N GLU A 310 27.91 -22.31 -14.04
CA GLU A 310 29.28 -22.82 -14.01
C GLU A 310 29.32 -24.25 -13.45
N ARG A 311 28.61 -24.50 -12.34
CA ARG A 311 28.46 -25.85 -11.77
C ARG A 311 27.76 -26.82 -12.72
N GLU A 312 26.68 -26.40 -13.38
CA GLU A 312 25.99 -27.22 -14.40
C GLU A 312 26.93 -27.61 -15.55
N ARG A 313 27.78 -26.67 -16.01
CA ARG A 313 28.77 -26.92 -17.07
C ARG A 313 29.87 -27.87 -16.61
N GLU A 314 30.35 -27.73 -15.38
CA GLU A 314 31.37 -28.60 -14.80
C GLU A 314 30.87 -30.05 -14.67
N GLN A 315 29.66 -30.23 -14.12
CA GLN A 315 29.01 -31.54 -14.04
C GLN A 315 28.78 -32.17 -15.41
N ALA A 316 28.41 -31.37 -16.43
CA ALA A 316 28.29 -31.86 -17.80
C ALA A 316 29.63 -32.36 -18.36
N ARG A 317 30.73 -31.62 -18.13
CA ARG A 317 32.09 -32.02 -18.53
C ARG A 317 32.57 -33.30 -17.81
N GLU A 318 32.21 -33.49 -16.55
CA GLU A 318 32.51 -34.73 -15.81
C GLU A 318 31.73 -35.92 -16.37
N ARG A 319 30.43 -35.75 -16.67
CA ARG A 319 29.61 -36.80 -17.29
C ARG A 319 30.12 -37.19 -18.67
N GLU A 320 30.63 -36.24 -19.44
CA GLU A 320 31.23 -36.49 -20.75
C GLU A 320 32.57 -37.23 -20.62
N ARG A 321 33.43 -36.83 -19.67
CA ARG A 321 34.68 -37.54 -19.35
C ARG A 321 34.45 -38.97 -18.85
N GLY A 322 33.39 -39.21 -18.08
CA GLY A 322 33.00 -40.55 -17.62
C GLY A 322 32.39 -41.46 -18.69
N ARG A 323 31.99 -40.93 -19.86
CA ARG A 323 31.48 -41.73 -20.99
C ARG A 323 32.58 -42.24 -21.91
N THR A 324 33.79 -41.67 -21.85
CA THR A 324 34.95 -42.10 -22.65
C THR A 324 35.64 -43.29 -21.96
N ILE A 325 34.96 -44.45 -21.89
CA ILE A 325 35.62 -45.71 -21.54
C ILE A 325 36.18 -46.31 -22.84
N THR A 326 37.51 -46.31 -22.95
CA THR A 326 38.27 -46.96 -24.03
C THR A 326 37.85 -48.43 -24.17
N ARG A 327 37.29 -48.81 -25.34
CA ARG A 327 36.97 -50.21 -25.65
C ARG A 327 38.27 -50.98 -25.88
N ILE A 328 38.76 -51.67 -24.85
CA ILE A 328 39.83 -52.66 -25.01
C ILE A 328 39.23 -53.88 -25.72
N VAL A 329 39.62 -54.09 -26.98
CA VAL A 329 39.25 -55.29 -27.74
C VAL A 329 40.21 -56.41 -27.32
N VAL A 330 39.73 -57.37 -26.53
CA VAL A 330 40.47 -58.59 -26.20
C VAL A 330 40.24 -59.62 -27.32
N PRO A 331 41.28 -60.14 -27.99
CA PRO A 331 41.09 -61.13 -29.06
C PRO A 331 40.56 -62.46 -28.49
N ARG A 332 39.56 -63.04 -29.17
CA ARG A 332 38.94 -64.32 -28.80
C ARG A 332 39.91 -65.49 -29.05
N PRO A 333 40.05 -66.46 -28.12
CA PRO A 333 40.83 -67.66 -28.37
C PRO A 333 40.12 -68.59 -29.39
N PRO A 334 40.88 -69.39 -30.17
CA PRO A 334 40.32 -70.27 -31.18
C PRO A 334 39.48 -71.40 -30.56
N ARG A 335 38.36 -71.74 -31.20
CA ARG A 335 37.43 -72.78 -30.75
C ARG A 335 37.97 -74.19 -31.04
N PRO A 336 37.77 -75.18 -30.16
CA PRO A 336 38.16 -76.56 -30.42
C PRO A 336 37.27 -77.20 -31.49
N ARG A 337 37.89 -78.02 -32.36
CA ARG A 337 37.20 -78.79 -33.41
C ARG A 337 36.37 -79.91 -32.77
N GLY A 338 35.07 -79.93 -33.02
CA GLY A 338 34.16 -81.03 -32.63
C GLY A 338 34.28 -82.24 -33.56
N PRO A 339 33.80 -83.42 -33.13
CA PRO A 339 34.04 -84.69 -33.82
C PRO A 339 33.17 -84.84 -35.07
N GLU A 340 33.76 -85.39 -36.12
CA GLU A 340 33.11 -85.71 -37.40
C GLU A 340 31.98 -86.73 -37.19
N ARG A 341 30.75 -86.36 -37.59
CA ARG A 341 29.63 -87.29 -37.69
C ARG A 341 29.51 -87.76 -39.13
N GLY A 342 29.72 -89.06 -39.32
CA GLY A 342 29.56 -89.75 -40.61
C GLY A 342 28.14 -89.63 -41.15
N GLY A 343 28.05 -89.30 -42.44
CA GLY A 343 26.84 -89.42 -43.24
C GLY A 343 26.78 -90.80 -43.87
N GLY A 344 25.89 -91.66 -43.38
CA GLY A 344 25.44 -92.84 -44.10
C GLY A 344 24.35 -92.44 -45.08
N GLY A 345 24.68 -92.47 -46.37
CA GLY A 345 23.72 -92.34 -47.47
C GLY A 345 23.06 -93.69 -47.75
N PHE A 346 21.74 -93.67 -47.92
CA PHE A 346 20.93 -94.73 -48.49
C PHE A 346 20.89 -94.54 -50.02
N GLU A 347 21.35 -95.52 -50.80
CA GLU A 347 20.85 -95.77 -52.16
C GLU A 347 20.72 -97.29 -52.38
N ARG A 348 19.46 -97.69 -52.61
CA ARG A 348 18.89 -98.89 -53.28
C ARG A 348 19.16 -100.28 -52.73
#